data_AF-A0A1A9X294-F1
#
_entry.id   AF-A0A1A9X294-F1
#
_cell.length_a   1.000
_cell.length_b   1.000
_cell.length_c   1.000
_cell.angle_alpha   90.00
_cell.angle_beta   90.00
_cell.angle_gamma   90.00
#
_symmetry.space_group_name_H-M   'P 1'
#
loop_
_entity.id
_entity.type
_entity.pdbx_description
1 polymer ?
#
loop_
_entity_poly.entity_id
_entity_poly.type
_entity_poly.pdbx_seq_one_letter_code
_entity_poly.pdbx_strand_id
1 'polypeptide(L)'
;MLRKEGFPVMIKASEGGGGKGIRRVDTTEVFPALFRQVQAEVPGSHIFVMKLARGARHLEVQLIKSPPIVAKREVFENMEKAVVHLAKMVGYVNAGTVEYLYDTEGQYFFLELNPRLQVEHPYTEIYL
;
A
#
# COMPACT_ATOMS: atom_id res chain seq x y z
N MET A 1 -10.30 2.78 20.52
CA MET A 1 -11.32 1.70 20.53
C MET A 1 -12.00 1.68 19.16
N LEU A 2 -11.86 0.60 18.39
CA LEU A 2 -12.53 0.46 17.08
C LEU A 2 -14.03 0.26 17.31
N ARG A 3 -14.89 1.14 16.79
CA ARG A 3 -16.35 0.98 16.88
C ARG A 3 -16.81 -0.02 15.83
N LYS A 4 -17.93 -0.73 16.06
CA LYS A 4 -18.49 -1.72 15.12
C LYS A 4 -18.71 -1.18 13.71
N GLU A 5 -19.01 0.11 13.56
CA GLU A 5 -19.21 0.78 12.26
C GLU A 5 -17.92 0.98 11.44
N GLY A 6 -16.75 0.79 12.05
CA GLY A 6 -15.45 0.96 11.39
C GLY A 6 -15.00 -0.24 10.55
N PHE A 7 -15.75 -1.34 10.57
CA PHE A 7 -15.40 -2.58 9.87
C PHE A 7 -15.98 -2.63 8.44
N PRO A 8 -15.34 -3.35 7.51
CA PRO A 8 -14.11 -4.13 7.67
C PRO A 8 -12.84 -3.26 7.73
N VAL A 9 -11.84 -3.77 8.45
CA VAL A 9 -10.50 -3.15 8.58
C VAL A 9 -9.41 -4.12 8.15
N MET A 10 -8.22 -3.59 7.89
CA MET A 10 -6.99 -4.35 7.69
C MET A 10 -6.06 -4.17 8.89
N ILE A 11 -5.55 -5.27 9.42
CA ILE A 11 -4.41 -5.30 10.34
C ILE A 11 -3.15 -5.48 9.47
N LYS A 12 -2.15 -4.61 9.65
CA LYS A 12 -0.90 -4.62 8.88
C LYS A 12 0.30 -4.46 9.81
N ALA A 13 1.23 -5.41 9.80
CA ALA A 13 2.54 -5.27 10.43
C ALA A 13 3.43 -4.33 9.60
N SER A 14 4.27 -3.52 10.27
CA SER A 14 5.13 -2.52 9.64
C SER A 14 6.28 -3.14 8.84
N GLU A 15 6.72 -4.33 9.23
CA GLU A 15 7.89 -5.03 8.67
C GLU A 15 7.48 -6.31 7.92
N GLY A 16 6.19 -6.46 7.63
CA GLY A 16 5.68 -7.55 6.81
C GLY A 16 6.09 -7.39 5.35
N GLY A 17 6.39 -8.50 4.67
CA GLY A 17 6.71 -8.53 3.24
C GLY A 17 6.07 -9.74 2.55
N GLY A 18 5.72 -9.61 1.27
CA GLY A 18 5.14 -10.70 0.48
C GLY A 18 3.81 -11.23 1.03
N GLY A 19 2.99 -10.35 1.62
CA GLY A 19 1.68 -10.71 2.20
C GLY A 19 1.71 -11.22 3.64
N LYS A 20 2.89 -11.39 4.26
CA LYS A 20 3.01 -11.72 5.69
C LYS A 20 2.63 -10.53 6.57
N GLY A 21 1.96 -10.80 7.69
CA GLY A 21 1.58 -9.75 8.65
C GLY A 21 0.40 -8.90 8.22
N ILE A 22 -0.42 -9.36 7.26
CA ILE A 22 -1.58 -8.65 6.75
C ILE A 22 -2.84 -9.50 6.97
N ARG A 23 -3.89 -8.95 7.61
CA ARG A 23 -5.18 -9.64 7.79
C ARG A 23 -6.37 -8.70 7.63
N ARG A 24 -7.36 -9.15 6.85
CA ARG A 24 -8.70 -8.54 6.81
C ARG A 24 -9.49 -8.97 8.04
N VAL A 25 -10.17 -8.02 8.67
CA VAL A 25 -11.04 -8.24 9.81
C VAL A 25 -12.42 -7.69 9.49
N ASP A 26 -13.42 -8.55 9.47
CA ASP A 26 -14.80 -8.17 9.13
C ASP A 26 -15.64 -7.77 10.35
N THR A 27 -15.31 -8.27 11.54
CA THR A 27 -16.07 -7.98 12.75
C THR A 27 -15.18 -7.85 13.98
N THR A 28 -15.72 -7.26 15.05
CA THR A 28 -15.02 -7.08 16.33
C THR A 28 -14.65 -8.39 17.00
N GLU A 29 -15.44 -9.44 16.79
CA GLU A 29 -15.30 -10.74 17.48
C GLU A 29 -14.05 -11.50 17.02
N VAL A 30 -13.72 -11.42 15.73
CA VAL A 30 -12.55 -12.10 15.15
C VAL A 30 -11.24 -11.30 15.30
N PHE A 31 -11.33 -10.01 15.64
CA PHE A 31 -10.18 -9.10 15.72
C PHE A 31 -9.05 -9.62 16.62
N PRO A 32 -9.29 -10.07 17.88
CA PRO A 32 -8.19 -10.47 18.77
C PRO A 32 -7.42 -11.69 18.26
N ALA A 33 -8.12 -12.62 17.60
CA ALA A 33 -7.49 -13.81 17.03
C ALA A 33 -6.59 -13.45 15.84
N LEU A 34 -7.09 -12.62 14.92
CA LEU A 34 -6.34 -12.19 13.74
C LEU A 34 -5.18 -11.26 14.11
N PHE A 35 -5.33 -10.42 15.13
CA PHE A 35 -4.24 -9.58 15.64
C PHE A 35 -3.09 -10.44 16.18
N ARG A 36 -3.39 -11.46 17.01
CA ARG A 36 -2.37 -12.41 17.49
C ARG A 36 -1.70 -13.18 16.35
N GLN A 37 -2.45 -13.52 15.32
CA GLN A 37 -1.88 -14.16 14.13
C GLN A 37 -0.86 -13.26 13.45
N VAL A 38 -1.18 -11.97 13.24
CA VAL A 38 -0.22 -11.00 12.69
C VAL A 38 1.02 -10.85 13.58
N GLN A 39 0.85 -10.78 14.91
CA GLN A 39 1.97 -10.73 15.85
C GLN A 39 2.89 -11.96 15.75
N ALA A 40 2.31 -13.15 15.56
CA ALA A 40 3.08 -14.39 15.42
C ALA A 40 3.81 -14.47 14.07
N GLU A 41 3.23 -13.92 13.00
CA GLU A 41 3.84 -13.88 11.68
C GLU A 41 5.03 -12.93 11.59
N VAL A 42 4.96 -11.80 12.29
CA VAL A 42 6.03 -10.78 12.31
C VAL A 42 6.32 -10.37 13.76
N PRO A 43 7.01 -11.23 14.54
CA PRO A 43 7.30 -10.95 15.95
C PRO A 43 8.11 -9.66 16.14
N GLY A 44 7.70 -8.83 17.09
CA GLY A 44 8.37 -7.56 17.42
C GLY A 44 7.99 -6.37 16.53
N SER A 45 7.27 -6.60 15.43
CA SER A 45 6.86 -5.53 14.51
C SER A 45 5.75 -4.66 15.08
N HIS A 46 5.76 -3.36 14.74
CA HIS A 46 4.64 -2.47 15.01
C HIS A 46 3.44 -2.85 14.13
N ILE A 47 2.24 -2.86 14.70
CA ILE A 47 1.01 -3.24 14.00
C ILE A 47 0.06 -2.05 13.90
N PHE A 48 -0.40 -1.77 12.68
CA PHE A 48 -1.38 -0.75 12.38
C PHE A 48 -2.73 -1.36 12.03
N VAL A 49 -3.80 -0.60 12.29
CA VAL A 49 -5.14 -0.92 11.80
C VAL A 49 -5.59 0.21 10.88
N MET A 50 -5.99 -0.14 9.67
CA MET A 50 -6.44 0.79 8.64
C MET A 50 -7.79 0.37 8.08
N LYS A 51 -8.59 1.32 7.57
CA LYS A 51 -9.88 1.03 6.95
C LYS A 51 -9.66 0.24 5.66
N LEU A 52 -10.48 -0.79 5.41
CA LEU A 52 -10.43 -1.51 4.14
C LEU A 52 -11.02 -0.65 3.02
N ALA A 53 -10.23 -0.30 2.01
CA ALA A 53 -10.74 0.29 0.79
C ALA A 53 -11.50 -0.77 -0.02
N ARG A 54 -12.77 -0.51 -0.35
CA ARG A 54 -13.59 -1.40 -1.18
C ARG A 54 -13.59 -0.90 -2.61
N GLY A 55 -13.54 -1.81 -3.59
CA GLY A 55 -13.51 -1.45 -5.01
C GLY A 55 -12.22 -0.74 -5.44
N ALA A 56 -11.16 -0.83 -4.63
CA ALA A 56 -9.88 -0.23 -4.95
C ALA A 56 -8.99 -1.18 -5.76
N ARG A 57 -8.25 -0.61 -6.71
CA ARG A 57 -7.18 -1.26 -7.44
C ARG A 57 -5.85 -0.90 -6.78
N HIS A 58 -4.98 -1.88 -6.69
CA HIS A 58 -3.60 -1.63 -6.32
C HIS A 58 -2.86 -1.05 -7.53
N LEU A 59 -2.34 0.17 -7.38
CA LEU A 59 -1.51 0.82 -8.39
C LEU A 59 -0.10 1.02 -7.84
N GLU A 60 0.88 0.64 -8.63
CA GLU A 60 2.29 0.79 -8.32
C GLU A 60 2.87 1.88 -9.21
N VAL A 61 3.49 2.87 -8.58
CA VAL A 61 4.23 3.92 -9.26
C VAL A 61 5.70 3.74 -8.92
N GLN A 62 6.44 3.24 -9.89
CA GLN A 62 7.89 3.13 -9.75
C GLN A 62 8.52 4.53 -9.79
N LEU A 63 9.59 4.71 -9.02
CA LEU A 63 10.40 5.94 -9.07
C LEU A 63 11.04 6.17 -10.45
N ILE A 64 11.00 5.14 -11.28
CA ILE A 64 11.32 5.13 -12.70
C ILE A 64 9.97 5.02 -13.44
N LYS A 65 9.64 6.04 -14.22
CA LYS A 65 8.30 6.33 -14.79
C LYS A 65 7.59 5.12 -15.44
N SER A 66 6.32 4.87 -15.10
CA SER A 66 5.44 3.92 -15.81
C SER A 66 3.96 4.35 -15.73
N PRO A 67 3.24 4.49 -16.86
CA PRO A 67 1.85 4.93 -16.84
C PRO A 67 0.87 3.81 -16.41
N PRO A 68 0.00 4.04 -15.40
CA PRO A 68 -1.08 3.13 -15.05
C PRO A 68 -2.18 3.22 -16.10
N ILE A 69 -2.49 2.08 -16.72
CA ILE A 69 -3.52 1.97 -17.78
C ILE A 69 -4.92 2.33 -17.25
N VAL A 70 -5.14 2.20 -15.93
CA VAL A 70 -6.48 2.31 -15.34
C VAL A 70 -6.78 3.71 -14.79
N ALA A 71 -5.78 4.50 -14.40
CA ALA A 71 -6.01 5.83 -13.85
C ALA A 71 -6.12 6.87 -14.97
N LYS A 72 -6.98 7.88 -14.78
CA LYS A 72 -7.02 9.05 -15.67
C LYS A 72 -5.64 9.73 -15.67
N ARG A 73 -5.22 10.25 -16.84
CA ARG A 73 -3.91 10.91 -17.02
C ARG A 73 -3.62 11.95 -15.93
N GLU A 74 -4.58 12.83 -15.66
CA GLU A 74 -4.44 13.89 -14.66
C GLU A 74 -4.23 13.34 -13.23
N VAL A 75 -4.94 12.26 -12.88
CA VAL A 75 -4.77 11.61 -11.58
C VAL A 75 -3.37 11.02 -11.48
N PHE A 76 -2.91 10.36 -12.53
CA PHE A 76 -1.58 9.78 -12.56
C PHE A 76 -0.46 10.85 -12.46
N GLU A 77 -0.58 11.96 -13.18
CA GLU A 77 0.37 13.08 -13.07
C GLU A 77 0.43 13.64 -11.63
N ASN A 78 -0.70 13.65 -10.93
CA ASN A 78 -0.73 14.05 -9.52
C ASN A 78 -0.06 13.01 -8.61
N MET A 79 -0.26 11.71 -8.87
CA MET A 79 0.44 10.64 -8.17
C MET A 79 1.97 10.72 -8.39
N GLU A 80 2.43 10.90 -9.63
CA GLU A 80 3.86 11.07 -9.95
C GLU A 80 4.47 12.25 -9.18
N LYS A 81 3.80 13.40 -9.15
CA LYS A 81 4.25 14.57 -8.38
C LYS A 81 4.34 14.26 -6.88
N ALA A 82 3.37 13.53 -6.33
CA ALA A 82 3.37 13.13 -4.93
C ALA A 82 4.55 12.19 -4.61
N VAL A 83 4.84 11.22 -5.50
CA VAL A 83 5.98 10.30 -5.38
C VAL A 83 7.31 11.06 -5.40
N VAL A 84 7.51 11.96 -6.37
CA VAL A 84 8.72 12.79 -6.46
C VAL A 84 8.89 13.67 -5.22
N HIS A 85 7.79 14.23 -4.72
CA HIS A 85 7.81 15.04 -3.51
C HIS A 85 8.21 14.20 -2.28
N LEU A 86 7.63 13.02 -2.10
CA LEU A 86 7.98 12.07 -1.04
C LEU A 86 9.46 11.70 -1.09
N ALA A 87 9.97 11.29 -2.25
CA ALA A 87 11.35 10.90 -2.44
C ALA A 87 12.32 12.04 -2.07
N LYS A 88 12.01 13.28 -2.48
CA LYS A 88 12.80 14.46 -2.13
C LYS A 88 12.77 14.77 -0.62
N MET A 89 11.61 14.68 0.03
CA MET A 89 11.47 14.97 1.46
C MET A 89 12.29 14.02 2.33
N VAL A 90 12.35 12.74 1.97
CA VAL A 90 13.08 11.73 2.74
C VAL A 90 14.53 11.52 2.28
N GLY A 91 14.98 12.27 1.27
CA GLY A 91 16.31 12.09 0.68
C GLY A 91 16.52 10.70 0.08
N TYR A 92 15.47 10.12 -0.52
CA TYR A 92 15.50 8.76 -1.05
C TYR A 92 16.48 8.67 -2.23
N VAL A 93 17.31 7.64 -2.21
CA VAL A 93 18.31 7.33 -3.25
C VAL A 93 18.13 5.86 -3.63
N ASN A 94 18.36 5.53 -4.90
CA ASN A 94 18.17 4.21 -5.54
C ASN A 94 16.74 3.99 -6.09
N ALA A 95 16.48 2.81 -6.64
CA ALA A 95 15.18 2.38 -7.11
C ALA A 95 14.24 2.04 -5.94
N GLY A 96 12.94 2.16 -6.20
CA GLY A 96 11.88 1.86 -5.24
C GLY A 96 10.52 2.10 -5.88
N THR A 97 9.50 1.62 -5.21
CA THR A 97 8.11 1.69 -5.70
C THR A 97 7.23 2.28 -4.63
N VAL A 98 6.41 3.26 -5.01
CA VAL A 98 5.32 3.74 -4.17
C VAL A 98 4.04 3.06 -4.59
N GLU A 99 3.37 2.46 -3.62
CA GLU A 99 2.12 1.74 -3.79
C GLU A 99 0.95 2.61 -3.35
N TYR A 100 -0.11 2.60 -4.16
CA TYR A 100 -1.34 3.32 -3.93
C TYR A 100 -2.56 2.42 -4.06
N LEU A 101 -3.59 2.71 -3.27
CA LEU A 101 -4.95 2.22 -3.51
C LEU A 101 -5.70 3.25 -4.33
N TYR A 102 -6.24 2.86 -5.48
CA TYR A 102 -7.03 3.70 -6.38
C TYR A 102 -8.46 3.19 -6.47
N ASP A 103 -9.44 3.98 -6.02
CA ASP A 103 -10.84 3.56 -5.99
C ASP A 103 -11.62 3.88 -7.27
N THR A 104 -12.87 3.40 -7.32
CA THR A 104 -13.76 3.61 -8.47
C THR A 104 -14.25 5.04 -8.63
N GLU A 105 -14.12 5.88 -7.59
CA GLU A 105 -14.47 7.30 -7.62
C GLU A 105 -13.30 8.16 -8.15
N GLY A 106 -12.15 7.53 -8.39
CA GLY A 106 -10.96 8.18 -8.90
C GLY A 106 -10.09 8.80 -7.80
N GLN A 107 -10.33 8.47 -6.54
CA GLN A 107 -9.46 8.86 -5.43
C GLN A 107 -8.29 7.88 -5.29
N TYR A 108 -7.15 8.36 -4.81
CA TYR A 108 -6.01 7.52 -4.50
C TYR A 108 -5.48 7.75 -3.09
N PHE A 109 -4.95 6.70 -2.47
CA PHE A 109 -4.45 6.71 -1.10
C PHE A 109 -3.09 6.01 -1.06
N PHE A 110 -2.10 6.65 -0.42
CA PHE A 110 -0.79 6.03 -0.20
C PHE A 110 -0.94 4.74 0.63
N LEU A 111 -0.28 3.67 0.18
CA LEU A 111 -0.28 2.37 0.85
C LEU A 111 1.08 2.09 1.50
N GLU A 112 2.15 2.12 0.71
CA GLU A 112 3.51 1.90 1.19
C GLU A 112 4.56 2.41 0.19
N LEU A 113 5.80 2.52 0.66
CA LEU A 113 7.00 2.67 -0.17
C LEU A 113 7.81 1.38 0.01
N ASN A 114 8.06 0.66 -1.07
CA ASN A 114 8.96 -0.49 -1.10
C ASN A 114 10.38 0.00 -1.46
N PRO A 115 11.33 0.07 -0.50
CA PRO A 115 12.64 0.65 -0.72
C PRO A 115 13.63 -0.34 -1.36
N ARG A 116 13.15 -1.10 -2.35
CA ARG A 116 13.87 -2.20 -2.99
C ARG A 116 13.30 -2.41 -4.39
N LEU A 117 14.09 -3.05 -5.25
CA LEU A 117 13.59 -3.53 -6.53
C LEU A 117 12.53 -4.62 -6.31
N GLN A 118 11.46 -4.58 -7.08
CA GLN A 118 10.42 -5.61 -7.06
C GLN A 118 10.53 -6.56 -8.26
N VAL A 119 9.94 -7.75 -8.17
CA VAL A 119 10.08 -8.79 -9.21
C VAL A 119 9.45 -8.34 -10.55
N GLU A 120 8.46 -7.46 -10.48
CA GLU A 120 7.70 -6.87 -11.56
C GLU A 120 8.40 -5.68 -12.25
N HIS A 121 9.59 -5.27 -11.82
CA HIS A 121 10.36 -4.21 -12.48
C HIS A 121 10.56 -4.37 -14.00
N PRO A 122 10.67 -5.58 -14.61
CA PRO A 122 10.87 -5.69 -16.05
C PRO A 122 9.69 -5.14 -16.86
N TYR A 123 8.48 -5.08 -16.27
CA TYR A 123 7.34 -4.45 -16.94
C TYR A 123 7.56 -2.97 -17.19
N THR A 124 8.23 -2.27 -16.28
CA THR A 124 8.52 -0.85 -16.41
C THR A 124 9.72 -0.59 -17.30
N GLU A 125 10.73 -1.47 -17.28
CA GLU A 125 11.90 -1.36 -18.16
C GLU A 125 11.54 -1.38 -19.65
N ILE A 126 10.45 -2.06 -20.03
CA ILE A 126 9.96 -2.09 -21.42
C ILE A 126 9.42 -0.72 -21.88
N TYR A 127 9.10 0.18 -20.96
CA TYR A 127 8.59 1.54 -21.24
C TYR A 127 9.65 2.64 -21.12
N LEU A 128 10.92 2.27 -20.83
CA LEU A 128 12.07 3.18 -20.87
C LEU A 128 12.67 3.26 -22.26
#